data_AF-A0A0Q7T065-F1
#
_entry.id   AF-A0A0Q7T065-F1
#
_cell.length_a   1.000
_cell.length_b   1.000
_cell.length_c   1.000
_cell.angle_alpha   90.00
_cell.angle_beta   90.00
_cell.angle_gamma   90.00
#
_symmetry.space_group_name_H-M   'P 1'
#
loop_
_entity.id
_entity.type
_entity.pdbx_description
1 polymer ?
#
loop_
_entity_poly.entity_id
_entity_poly.type
_entity_poly.pdbx_seq_one_letter_code
_entity_poly.pdbx_strand_id
1 'polypeptide(L)'
;MIAFWIAAAGLSAVVAALMMRGAARASLGVGDDASLAVHRRQLSEIDDLAERGLLADAELKGARAEAGRRLLAAADHQAPWPAANPRLRPLVLVLAAVAPVMALGIYGLIGAPGLADQPYLKRVAAWRNTDPAQLEPRKIAAVLEQIAIQRPTDPEPLKNLALARMAAGDAAGASQALRRAVIVAPARADLWAGLGETFVAEGQGEIGPDARKAFAEALKRDPRNTSARYHLGLARIADGDVKGGLADWKALLADLPPDDPRRMGFGHQIAQVEAQGGLPPSAAPTGRPAESAQGGDVQDMIQGMVAGLAARLEANPDDPDGWIKLVRAYSVLGDDARRDAALAKAQTRYKDQPKVLAALRQAAQTPSQKTQP
;
A
#
# COMPACT_ATOMS: atom_id res chain seq x y z
N MET A 1 -9.04 30.66 2.85
CA MET A 1 -9.83 29.73 3.70
C MET A 1 -10.98 30.37 4.48
N ILE A 2 -10.83 31.59 5.06
CA ILE A 2 -11.88 32.24 5.87
C ILE A 2 -13.21 32.40 5.10
N ALA A 3 -13.17 32.72 3.81
CA ALA A 3 -14.35 32.83 2.96
C ALA A 3 -15.16 31.51 2.86
N PHE A 4 -14.49 30.34 2.84
CA PHE A 4 -15.17 29.04 2.83
C PHE A 4 -15.91 28.79 4.15
N TRP A 5 -15.24 29.02 5.28
CA TRP A 5 -15.86 28.85 6.59
C TRP A 5 -17.01 29.84 6.84
N ILE A 6 -16.89 31.09 6.38
CA ILE A 6 -17.97 32.08 6.43
C ILE A 6 -19.16 31.63 5.55
N ALA A 7 -18.90 31.16 4.33
CA ALA A 7 -19.95 30.67 3.44
C ALA A 7 -20.65 29.42 4.00
N ALA A 8 -19.90 28.47 4.55
CA ALA A 8 -20.43 27.25 5.16
C ALA A 8 -21.25 27.56 6.42
N ALA A 9 -20.77 28.45 7.29
CA ALA A 9 -21.51 28.91 8.47
C ALA A 9 -22.78 29.69 8.08
N GLY A 10 -22.68 30.58 7.10
CA GLY A 10 -23.82 31.33 6.57
C GLY A 10 -24.89 30.41 5.98
N LEU A 11 -24.48 29.43 5.16
CA LEU A 11 -25.40 28.45 4.58
C LEU A 11 -26.06 27.59 5.66
N SER A 12 -25.30 27.15 6.66
CA SER A 12 -25.82 26.37 7.79
C SER A 12 -26.84 27.16 8.61
N ALA A 13 -26.59 28.46 8.84
CA ALA A 13 -27.51 29.35 9.53
C ALA A 13 -28.80 29.59 8.71
N VAL A 14 -28.70 29.74 7.39
CA VAL A 14 -29.87 29.86 6.50
C VAL A 14 -30.71 28.59 6.52
N VAL A 15 -30.07 27.41 6.42
CA VAL A 15 -30.79 26.12 6.50
C VAL A 15 -31.46 25.95 7.86
N ALA A 16 -30.76 26.25 8.95
CA ALA A 16 -31.33 26.20 10.29
C ALA A 16 -32.53 27.15 10.46
N ALA A 17 -32.43 28.38 9.92
CA ALA A 17 -33.53 29.35 9.93
C ALA A 17 -34.74 28.86 9.11
N LEU A 18 -34.51 28.26 7.95
CA LEU A 18 -35.58 27.68 7.11
C LEU A 18 -36.25 26.49 7.81
N MET A 19 -35.47 25.61 8.45
CA MET A 19 -36.01 24.49 9.23
C MET A 19 -36.81 24.97 10.44
N MET A 20 -36.30 25.95 11.20
CA MET A 20 -37.02 26.55 12.33
C MET A 20 -38.31 27.24 11.88
N ARG A 21 -38.28 27.93 10.74
CA ARG A 21 -39.46 28.57 10.14
C ARG A 21 -40.49 27.52 9.67
N GLY A 22 -40.04 26.42 9.07
CA GLY A 22 -40.89 25.29 8.69
C GLY A 22 -41.54 24.63 9.89
N ALA A 23 -40.77 24.34 10.93
CA ALA A 23 -41.25 23.77 12.19
C ALA A 23 -42.24 24.72 12.91
N ALA A 24 -41.96 26.03 12.92
CA ALA A 24 -42.88 27.03 13.48
C ALA A 24 -44.21 27.09 12.72
N ARG A 25 -44.18 27.03 11.38
CA ARG A 25 -45.40 26.97 10.56
C ARG A 25 -46.19 25.68 10.77
N ALA A 26 -45.50 24.54 10.86
CA ALA A 26 -46.13 23.26 11.19
C ALA A 26 -46.79 23.27 12.58
N SER A 27 -46.15 23.91 13.57
CA SER A 27 -46.70 24.03 14.93
C SER A 27 -47.94 24.92 15.04
N LEU A 28 -48.17 25.81 14.07
CA LEU A 28 -49.37 26.66 14.01
C LEU A 28 -50.56 25.95 13.35
N GLY A 29 -50.40 24.71 12.88
CA GLY A 29 -51.49 23.96 12.22
C GLY A 29 -51.94 24.56 10.89
N VAL A 30 -51.16 25.48 10.30
CA VAL A 30 -51.51 26.22 9.06
C VAL A 30 -51.14 25.43 7.78
N GLY A 31 -50.66 24.19 7.92
CA GLY A 31 -50.43 23.31 6.78
C GLY A 31 -51.70 22.52 6.46
N ASP A 32 -52.39 22.86 5.38
CA ASP A 32 -53.40 21.96 4.80
C ASP A 32 -52.62 20.72 4.30
N ASP A 33 -52.73 19.61 5.03
CA ASP A 33 -51.83 18.47 4.85
C ASP A 33 -51.93 17.89 3.44
N ALA A 34 -50.80 17.85 2.74
CA ALA A 34 -50.73 17.47 1.33
C ALA A 34 -51.29 16.05 1.05
N SER A 35 -51.25 15.16 2.04
CA SER A 35 -51.85 13.82 1.97
C SER A 35 -53.38 13.86 1.90
N LEU A 36 -54.03 14.70 2.72
CA LEU A 36 -55.48 14.89 2.71
C LEU A 36 -55.95 15.67 1.48
N ALA A 37 -55.14 16.62 1.01
CA ALA A 37 -55.44 17.40 -0.20
C ALA A 37 -55.65 16.51 -1.43
N VAL A 38 -54.85 15.46 -1.59
CA VAL A 38 -55.00 14.47 -2.67
C VAL A 38 -56.33 13.71 -2.56
N HIS A 39 -56.72 13.30 -1.35
CA HIS A 39 -57.95 12.54 -1.13
C HIS A 39 -59.21 13.40 -1.30
N ARG A 40 -59.15 14.68 -0.89
CA ARG A 40 -60.22 15.67 -1.13
C ARG A 40 -60.40 15.93 -2.62
N ARG A 41 -59.27 16.04 -3.35
CA ARG A 41 -59.28 16.21 -4.80
C ARG A 41 -59.88 15.00 -5.54
N GLN A 42 -59.54 13.78 -5.11
CA GLN A 42 -60.17 12.57 -5.66
C GLN A 42 -61.70 12.56 -5.48
N LEU A 43 -62.20 13.04 -4.34
CA LEU A 43 -63.64 13.16 -4.12
C LEU A 43 -64.29 14.16 -5.10
N SER A 44 -63.64 15.32 -5.32
CA SER A 44 -64.14 16.31 -6.28
C SER A 44 -64.07 15.85 -7.73
N GLU A 45 -63.07 15.03 -8.10
CA GLU A 45 -62.96 14.47 -9.45
C GLU A 45 -64.05 13.41 -9.70
N ILE A 46 -64.43 12.63 -8.69
CA ILE A 46 -65.58 11.71 -8.79
C ILE A 46 -66.89 12.47 -8.98
N ASP A 47 -67.07 13.58 -8.25
CA ASP A 47 -68.25 14.43 -8.37
C ASP A 47 -68.33 15.09 -9.78
N ASP A 48 -67.21 15.60 -10.31
CA ASP A 48 -67.13 16.18 -11.66
C ASP A 48 -67.40 15.14 -12.78
N LEU A 49 -66.92 13.90 -12.62
CA LEU A 49 -67.22 12.81 -13.56
C LEU A 49 -68.71 12.45 -13.60
N ALA A 50 -69.39 12.50 -12.44
CA ALA A 50 -70.82 12.29 -12.37
C ALA A 50 -71.62 13.44 -12.99
N GLU A 51 -71.23 14.70 -12.74
CA GLU A 51 -71.86 15.87 -13.36
C GLU A 51 -71.75 15.85 -14.89
N ARG A 52 -70.67 15.30 -15.43
CA ARG A 52 -70.46 15.10 -16.87
C ARG A 52 -71.18 13.89 -17.44
N GLY A 53 -71.93 13.14 -16.63
CA GLY A 53 -72.68 11.95 -17.04
C GLY A 53 -71.80 10.74 -17.39
N LEU A 54 -70.52 10.75 -16.98
CA LEU A 54 -69.55 9.70 -17.29
C LEU A 54 -69.53 8.58 -16.24
N LEU A 55 -70.33 8.71 -15.17
CA LEU A 55 -70.45 7.74 -14.08
C LEU A 55 -71.93 7.50 -13.75
N ALA A 56 -72.35 6.24 -13.68
CA ALA A 56 -73.73 5.91 -13.36
C ALA A 56 -74.06 6.18 -11.87
N ASP A 57 -75.29 6.58 -11.54
CA ASP A 57 -75.71 6.94 -10.16
C ASP A 57 -75.46 5.84 -9.12
N ALA A 58 -75.57 4.58 -9.52
CA ALA A 58 -75.30 3.43 -8.66
C ALA A 58 -73.79 3.29 -8.34
N GLU A 59 -72.93 3.59 -9.31
CA GLU A 59 -71.47 3.54 -9.18
C GLU A 59 -70.93 4.76 -8.43
N LEU A 60 -71.55 5.93 -8.62
CA LEU A 60 -71.22 7.17 -7.90
C LEU A 60 -71.32 6.99 -6.38
N LYS A 61 -72.44 6.44 -5.90
CA LYS A 61 -72.64 6.22 -4.46
C LYS A 61 -71.57 5.30 -3.86
N GLY A 62 -71.18 4.25 -4.59
CA GLY A 62 -70.12 3.33 -4.21
C GLY A 62 -68.74 4.00 -4.18
N ALA A 63 -68.37 4.68 -5.27
CA ALA A 63 -67.09 5.37 -5.41
C ALA A 63 -66.91 6.48 -4.38
N ARG A 64 -67.96 7.28 -4.12
CA ARG A 64 -67.94 8.34 -3.12
C ARG A 64 -67.84 7.78 -1.70
N ALA A 65 -68.55 6.68 -1.41
CA ALA A 65 -68.47 6.03 -0.11
C ALA A 65 -67.09 5.43 0.14
N GLU A 66 -66.46 4.82 -0.86
CA GLU A 66 -65.12 4.27 -0.74
C GLU A 66 -64.04 5.36 -0.63
N ALA A 67 -64.09 6.38 -1.49
CA ALA A 67 -63.16 7.52 -1.43
C ALA A 67 -63.31 8.29 -0.10
N GLY A 68 -64.54 8.45 0.39
CA GLY A 68 -64.82 9.04 1.71
C GLY A 68 -64.26 8.20 2.85
N ARG A 69 -64.40 6.86 2.81
CA ARG A 69 -63.78 5.97 3.80
C ARG A 69 -62.26 6.05 3.77
N ARG A 70 -61.64 6.11 2.59
CA ARG A 70 -60.18 6.26 2.45
C ARG A 70 -59.69 7.60 3.00
N LEU A 71 -60.43 8.67 2.75
CA LEU A 71 -60.14 10.00 3.31
C LEU A 71 -60.24 10.01 4.84
N LEU A 72 -61.29 9.38 5.40
CA LEU A 72 -61.45 9.24 6.85
C LEU A 72 -60.35 8.38 7.47
N ALA A 73 -60.02 7.25 6.86
CA ALA A 73 -58.94 6.38 7.31
C ALA A 73 -57.57 7.08 7.25
N ALA A 74 -57.31 7.87 6.20
CA ALA A 74 -56.09 8.68 6.09
C ALA A 74 -56.04 9.80 7.14
N ALA A 75 -57.18 10.37 7.51
CA ALA A 75 -57.29 11.35 8.59
C ALA A 75 -57.09 10.71 9.98
N ASP A 76 -57.62 9.51 10.22
CA ASP A 76 -57.43 8.78 11.49
C ASP A 76 -55.99 8.30 11.69
N HIS A 77 -55.28 7.96 10.60
CA HIS A 77 -53.87 7.59 10.63
C HIS A 77 -52.91 8.78 10.69
N GLN A 78 -53.42 10.01 10.70
CA GLN A 78 -52.62 11.20 10.85
C GLN A 78 -52.23 11.34 12.31
N ALA A 79 -51.17 10.62 12.70
CA ALA A 79 -50.58 10.78 14.02
C ALA A 79 -50.07 12.23 14.11
N PRO A 80 -50.67 13.09 14.96
CA PRO A 80 -50.10 14.41 15.18
C PRO A 80 -48.68 14.20 15.69
N TRP A 81 -47.72 14.90 15.09
CA TRP A 81 -46.39 14.96 15.67
C TRP A 81 -46.54 15.28 17.16
N PRO A 82 -45.89 14.52 18.06
CA PRO A 82 -46.07 14.71 19.49
C PRO A 82 -45.88 16.18 19.80
N ALA A 83 -46.90 16.79 20.42
CA ALA A 83 -46.91 18.22 20.68
C ALA A 83 -45.60 18.60 21.38
N ALA A 84 -44.83 19.50 20.77
CA ALA A 84 -43.53 19.89 21.28
C ALA A 84 -43.68 20.30 22.76
N ASN A 85 -43.01 19.59 23.68
CA ASN A 85 -43.14 19.87 25.11
C ASN A 85 -42.59 21.28 25.39
N PRO A 86 -43.44 22.26 25.74
CA PRO A 86 -43.02 23.66 25.87
C PRO A 86 -41.99 23.84 26.99
N ARG A 87 -41.94 22.92 27.97
CA ARG A 87 -40.96 22.91 29.06
C ARG A 87 -39.55 22.54 28.58
N LEU A 88 -39.42 21.78 27.49
CA LEU A 88 -38.12 21.35 26.93
C LEU A 88 -37.58 22.29 25.85
N ARG A 89 -38.42 23.17 25.29
CA ARG A 89 -38.04 24.16 24.28
C ARG A 89 -36.82 25.02 24.66
N PRO A 90 -36.71 25.60 25.88
CA PRO A 90 -35.53 26.37 26.26
C PRO A 90 -34.27 25.51 26.31
N LEU A 91 -34.36 24.26 26.78
CA LEU A 91 -33.23 23.33 26.83
C LEU A 91 -32.71 23.00 25.43
N VAL A 92 -33.60 22.73 24.47
CA VAL A 92 -33.23 22.45 23.07
C VAL A 92 -32.53 23.66 22.43
N LEU A 93 -33.03 24.87 22.67
CA LEU A 93 -32.41 26.10 22.16
C LEU A 93 -31.03 26.34 22.79
N VAL A 94 -30.90 26.11 24.10
CA VAL A 94 -29.61 26.22 24.80
C VAL A 94 -28.61 25.19 24.25
N LEU A 95 -29.01 23.92 24.08
CA LEU A 95 -28.12 22.89 23.52
C LEU A 95 -27.71 23.21 22.08
N ALA A 96 -28.63 23.70 21.25
CA ALA A 96 -28.33 24.11 19.88
C ALA A 96 -27.36 25.30 19.82
N ALA A 97 -27.41 26.22 20.79
CA ALA A 97 -26.48 27.35 20.89
C ALA A 97 -25.13 26.94 21.50
N VAL A 98 -25.14 26.05 22.50
CA VAL A 98 -23.93 25.60 23.21
C VAL A 98 -23.10 24.66 22.35
N ALA A 99 -23.71 23.79 21.55
CA ALA A 99 -22.99 22.84 20.69
C ALA A 99 -21.90 23.47 19.79
N PRO A 100 -22.17 24.54 19.00
CA PRO A 100 -21.14 25.17 18.19
C PRO A 100 -20.07 25.89 19.03
N VAL A 101 -20.44 26.48 20.17
CA VAL A 101 -19.47 27.12 21.09
C VAL A 101 -18.54 26.08 21.69
N MET A 102 -19.08 24.95 22.14
CA MET A 102 -18.31 23.80 22.62
C MET A 102 -17.40 23.23 21.53
N ALA A 103 -17.90 23.10 20.30
CA ALA A 103 -17.09 22.64 19.17
C ALA A 103 -15.90 23.59 18.88
N LEU A 104 -16.14 24.90 18.90
CA LEU A 104 -15.09 25.92 18.76
C LEU A 104 -14.11 25.88 19.94
N GLY A 105 -14.58 25.69 21.17
CA GLY A 105 -13.75 25.55 22.36
C GLY A 105 -12.86 24.31 22.29
N ILE A 106 -13.41 23.15 21.93
CA ILE A 106 -12.66 21.91 21.72
C ILE A 106 -11.63 22.08 20.60
N TYR A 107 -12.01 22.71 19.49
CA TYR A 107 -11.07 23.01 18.40
C TYR A 107 -9.96 23.98 18.85
N GLY A 108 -10.26 24.95 19.72
CA GLY A 108 -9.24 25.84 20.28
C GLY A 108 -8.26 25.11 21.22
N LEU A 109 -8.72 24.08 21.93
CA LEU A 109 -7.91 23.30 22.87
C LEU A 109 -7.04 22.23 22.18
N ILE A 110 -7.57 21.53 21.18
CA ILE A 110 -6.92 20.37 20.54
C ILE A 110 -6.45 20.68 19.12
N GLY A 111 -7.09 21.63 18.45
CA GLY A 111 -6.78 22.00 17.08
C GLY A 111 -5.58 22.94 16.98
N ALA A 112 -5.27 23.33 15.75
CA ALA A 112 -4.14 24.17 15.43
C ALA A 112 -4.61 25.42 14.65
N PRO A 113 -5.25 26.39 15.33
CA PRO A 113 -5.88 27.55 14.67
C PRO A 113 -4.89 28.47 13.93
N GLY A 114 -3.60 28.38 14.23
CA GLY A 114 -2.54 29.15 13.56
C GLY A 114 -1.86 28.47 12.37
N LEU A 115 -2.21 27.21 12.04
CA LEU A 115 -1.63 26.55 10.87
C LEU A 115 -2.24 27.09 9.59
N ALA A 116 -1.41 27.65 8.72
CA ALA A 116 -1.81 28.03 7.38
C ALA A 116 -2.16 26.80 6.52
N ASP A 117 -3.04 27.01 5.53
CA ASP A 117 -3.38 25.99 4.53
C ASP A 117 -2.09 25.42 3.91
N GLN A 118 -1.97 24.09 3.90
CA GLN A 118 -0.87 23.39 3.22
C GLN A 118 -1.40 22.66 1.98
N PRO A 119 -1.61 23.34 0.83
CA PRO A 119 -2.01 22.69 -0.41
C PRO A 119 -1.12 21.50 -0.75
N TYR A 120 -1.72 20.44 -1.29
CA TYR A 120 -1.02 19.20 -1.64
C TYR A 120 0.25 19.47 -2.47
N LEU A 121 0.14 20.30 -3.52
CA LEU A 121 1.27 20.64 -4.38
C LEU A 121 2.42 21.36 -3.66
N LYS A 122 2.11 22.21 -2.67
CA LYS A 122 3.15 22.88 -1.86
C LYS A 122 3.89 21.87 -0.98
N ARG A 123 3.19 20.88 -0.42
CA ARG A 123 3.82 19.81 0.37
C ARG A 123 4.70 18.92 -0.49
N VAL A 124 4.22 18.52 -1.68
CA VAL A 124 5.02 17.74 -2.62
C VAL A 124 6.27 18.51 -3.06
N ALA A 125 6.17 19.82 -3.30
CA ALA A 125 7.33 20.66 -3.61
C ALA A 125 8.34 20.72 -2.46
N ALA A 126 7.88 20.78 -1.21
CA ALA A 126 8.76 20.72 -0.04
C ALA A 126 9.47 19.35 0.07
N TRP A 127 8.76 18.24 -0.14
CA TRP A 127 9.34 16.90 -0.14
C TRP A 127 10.38 16.72 -1.25
N ARG A 128 10.15 17.30 -2.43
CA ARG A 128 11.10 17.25 -3.54
C ARG A 128 12.48 17.84 -3.19
N ASN A 129 12.53 18.78 -2.24
CA ASN A 129 13.76 19.41 -1.77
C ASN A 129 14.35 18.74 -0.52
N THR A 130 13.75 17.64 -0.06
CA THR A 130 14.22 16.84 1.08
C THR A 130 15.01 15.64 0.57
N ASP A 131 16.01 15.18 1.33
CA ASP A 131 16.74 13.95 1.01
C ASP A 131 15.78 12.76 0.90
N PRO A 132 15.73 12.03 -0.23
CA PRO A 132 14.89 10.85 -0.40
C PRO A 132 15.10 9.79 0.68
N ALA A 133 16.31 9.66 1.25
CA ALA A 133 16.58 8.70 2.32
C ALA A 133 15.80 8.99 3.61
N GLN A 134 15.33 10.23 3.79
CA GLN A 134 14.54 10.67 4.95
C GLN A 134 13.03 10.66 4.68
N LEU A 135 12.62 10.36 3.44
CA LEU A 135 11.22 10.38 3.04
C LEU A 135 10.61 8.99 3.09
N GLU A 136 9.38 8.92 3.60
CA GLU A 136 8.56 7.72 3.49
C GLU A 136 8.28 7.40 2.00
N PRO A 137 8.19 6.11 1.62
CA PRO A 137 7.94 5.69 0.24
C PRO A 137 6.72 6.36 -0.42
N ARG A 138 5.65 6.60 0.35
CA ARG A 138 4.43 7.30 -0.12
C ARG A 138 4.71 8.75 -0.55
N LYS A 139 5.59 9.45 0.17
CA LYS A 139 5.99 10.84 -0.16
C LYS A 139 6.89 10.86 -1.39
N ILE A 140 7.80 9.89 -1.51
CA ILE A 140 8.64 9.70 -2.70
C ILE A 140 7.75 9.44 -3.93
N ALA A 141 6.76 8.56 -3.81
CA ALA A 141 5.79 8.30 -4.87
C ALA A 141 5.04 9.56 -5.29
N ALA A 142 4.56 10.38 -4.35
CA ALA A 142 3.90 11.64 -4.67
C ALA A 142 4.81 12.63 -5.44
N VAL A 143 6.10 12.71 -5.08
CA VAL A 143 7.09 13.53 -5.81
C VAL A 143 7.31 12.98 -7.22
N LEU A 144 7.49 11.67 -7.36
CA LEU A 144 7.72 11.01 -8.65
C LEU A 144 6.52 11.10 -9.57
N GLU A 145 5.30 11.07 -9.03
CA GLU A 145 4.07 11.29 -9.79
C GLU A 145 4.02 12.71 -10.39
N GLN A 146 4.39 13.73 -9.61
CA GLN A 146 4.50 15.10 -10.14
C GLN A 146 5.58 15.20 -11.22
N ILE A 147 6.72 14.52 -11.06
CA ILE A 147 7.78 14.50 -12.09
C ILE A 147 7.30 13.78 -13.36
N ALA A 148 6.59 12.67 -13.23
CA ALA A 148 6.04 11.93 -14.35
C ALA A 148 4.96 12.72 -15.13
N ILE A 149 4.19 13.57 -14.44
CA ILE A 149 3.26 14.52 -15.08
C ILE A 149 4.03 15.58 -15.88
N GLN A 150 5.15 16.09 -15.34
CA GLN A 150 5.99 17.09 -16.01
C GLN A 150 6.80 16.51 -17.17
N ARG A 151 7.08 15.20 -17.14
CA ARG A 151 7.87 14.47 -18.15
C ARG A 151 7.08 13.30 -18.73
N PRO A 152 6.02 13.55 -19.51
CA PRO A 152 5.08 12.51 -19.93
C PRO A 152 5.68 11.47 -20.89
N THR A 153 6.78 11.81 -21.57
CA THR A 153 7.48 10.94 -22.53
C THR A 153 8.71 10.25 -21.94
N ASP A 154 9.02 10.49 -20.67
CA ASP A 154 10.15 9.87 -19.98
C ASP A 154 9.65 8.67 -19.16
N PRO A 155 10.10 7.43 -19.47
CA PRO A 155 9.69 6.25 -18.72
C PRO A 155 10.35 6.15 -17.33
N GLU A 156 11.46 6.85 -17.08
CA GLU A 156 12.21 6.70 -15.82
C GLU A 156 11.44 7.17 -14.58
N PRO A 157 10.79 8.36 -14.58
CA PRO A 157 9.93 8.76 -13.47
C PRO A 157 8.79 7.78 -13.21
N LEU A 158 8.20 7.18 -14.25
CA LEU A 158 7.13 6.19 -14.12
C LEU A 158 7.63 4.87 -13.53
N LYS A 159 8.81 4.41 -13.96
CA LYS A 159 9.49 3.24 -13.39
C LYS A 159 9.79 3.45 -11.91
N ASN A 160 10.41 4.57 -11.57
CA ASN A 160 10.76 4.89 -10.19
C ASN A 160 9.51 5.12 -9.33
N LEU A 161 8.44 5.70 -9.90
CA LEU A 161 7.15 5.84 -9.24
C LEU A 161 6.59 4.47 -8.85
N ALA A 162 6.67 3.50 -9.76
CA ALA A 162 6.23 2.14 -9.46
C ALA A 162 7.06 1.50 -8.34
N LEU A 163 8.38 1.65 -8.37
CA LEU A 163 9.25 1.16 -7.28
C LEU A 163 8.90 1.80 -5.92
N ALA A 164 8.67 3.11 -5.90
CA ALA A 164 8.28 3.81 -4.68
C ALA A 164 6.88 3.39 -4.18
N ARG A 165 5.93 3.14 -5.10
CA ARG A 165 4.59 2.63 -4.77
C ARG A 165 4.64 1.19 -4.26
N MET A 166 5.47 0.32 -4.85
CA MET A 166 5.74 -1.02 -4.32
C MET A 166 6.29 -0.97 -2.89
N ALA A 167 7.29 -0.12 -2.64
CA ALA A 167 7.84 0.08 -1.30
C ALA A 167 6.82 0.68 -0.32
N ALA A 168 5.79 1.38 -0.82
CA ALA A 168 4.69 1.91 -0.03
C ALA A 168 3.55 0.90 0.24
N GLY A 169 3.65 -0.32 -0.31
CA GLY A 169 2.60 -1.34 -0.27
C GLY A 169 1.45 -1.11 -1.26
N ASP A 170 1.60 -0.17 -2.21
CA ASP A 170 0.62 0.17 -3.23
C ASP A 170 0.95 -0.54 -4.56
N ALA A 171 0.77 -1.85 -4.60
CA ALA A 171 1.03 -2.64 -5.80
C ALA A 171 0.11 -2.25 -6.97
N ALA A 172 -1.16 -1.95 -6.68
CA ALA A 172 -2.14 -1.46 -7.67
C ALA A 172 -1.70 -0.16 -8.34
N GLY A 173 -1.25 0.82 -7.55
CA GLY A 173 -0.72 2.06 -8.10
C GLY A 173 0.62 1.86 -8.84
N ALA A 174 1.44 0.89 -8.43
CA ALA A 174 2.68 0.56 -9.13
C ALA A 174 2.41 -0.05 -10.51
N SER A 175 1.43 -0.95 -10.64
CA SER A 175 1.11 -1.58 -11.93
C SER A 175 0.56 -0.55 -12.92
N GLN A 176 -0.24 0.42 -12.45
CA GLN A 176 -0.69 1.54 -13.26
C GLN A 176 0.48 2.39 -13.78
N ALA A 177 1.48 2.68 -12.94
CA ALA A 177 2.65 3.45 -13.33
C ALA A 177 3.49 2.68 -14.38
N LEU A 178 3.70 1.38 -14.19
CA LEU A 178 4.45 0.54 -15.15
C LEU A 178 3.68 0.30 -16.46
N ARG A 179 2.35 0.15 -16.42
CA ARG A 179 1.51 0.11 -17.63
C ARG A 179 1.71 1.36 -18.49
N ARG A 180 1.79 2.54 -17.85
CA ARG A 180 2.13 3.79 -18.57
C ARG A 180 3.57 3.76 -19.06
N ALA A 181 4.52 3.26 -18.27
CA ALA A 181 5.93 3.19 -18.64
C ALA A 181 6.16 2.31 -19.88
N VAL A 182 5.50 1.14 -19.97
CA VAL A 182 5.62 0.25 -21.15
C VAL A 182 4.94 0.79 -22.39
N ILE A 183 3.93 1.67 -22.26
CA ILE A 183 3.36 2.39 -23.41
C ILE A 183 4.36 3.42 -23.95
N VAL A 184 5.05 4.14 -23.05
CA VAL A 184 6.05 5.15 -23.41
C VAL A 184 7.33 4.51 -23.99
N ALA A 185 7.77 3.38 -23.44
CA ALA A 185 9.00 2.69 -23.86
C ALA A 185 8.78 1.16 -24.00
N PRO A 186 8.07 0.70 -25.05
CA PRO A 186 7.68 -0.71 -25.20
C PRO A 186 8.85 -1.69 -25.46
N ALA A 187 10.00 -1.16 -25.91
CA ALA A 187 11.20 -1.94 -26.19
C ALA A 187 12.05 -2.24 -24.94
N ARG A 188 11.69 -1.70 -23.77
CA ARG A 188 12.45 -1.89 -22.53
C ARG A 188 12.00 -3.13 -21.76
N ALA A 189 12.85 -4.15 -21.75
CA ALA A 189 12.58 -5.41 -21.04
C ALA A 189 12.40 -5.23 -19.52
N ASP A 190 13.14 -4.31 -18.90
CA ASP A 190 13.09 -4.08 -17.46
C ASP A 190 11.73 -3.54 -16.98
N LEU A 191 11.05 -2.73 -17.81
CA LEU A 191 9.69 -2.24 -17.50
C LEU A 191 8.65 -3.37 -17.55
N TRP A 192 8.78 -4.28 -18.51
CA TRP A 192 7.93 -5.47 -18.60
C TRP A 192 8.18 -6.44 -17.45
N ALA A 193 9.44 -6.65 -17.08
CA ALA A 193 9.80 -7.49 -15.93
C ALA A 193 9.26 -6.90 -14.61
N GLY A 194 9.45 -5.59 -14.38
CA GLY A 194 8.90 -4.92 -13.21
C GLY A 194 7.37 -4.95 -13.18
N LEU A 195 6.70 -4.88 -14.35
CA LEU A 195 5.25 -5.02 -14.44
C LEU A 195 4.80 -6.43 -14.02
N GLY A 196 5.53 -7.46 -14.46
CA GLY A 196 5.31 -8.84 -14.03
C GLY A 196 5.47 -9.02 -12.51
N GLU A 197 6.56 -8.51 -11.94
CA GLU A 197 6.81 -8.55 -10.48
C GLU A 197 5.69 -7.85 -9.70
N THR A 198 5.19 -6.73 -10.23
CA THR A 198 4.09 -6.00 -9.61
C THR A 198 2.79 -6.82 -9.61
N PHE A 199 2.47 -7.51 -10.71
CA PHE A 199 1.32 -8.42 -10.74
C PHE A 199 1.46 -9.60 -9.78
N VAL A 200 2.68 -10.13 -9.62
CA VAL A 200 2.94 -11.17 -8.60
C VAL A 200 2.68 -10.61 -7.19
N ALA A 201 3.10 -9.38 -6.90
CA ALA A 201 2.82 -8.75 -5.62
C ALA A 201 1.32 -8.48 -5.38
N GLU A 202 0.59 -8.04 -6.41
CA GLU A 202 -0.88 -7.90 -6.36
C GLU A 202 -1.57 -9.24 -6.09
N GLY A 203 -1.06 -10.32 -6.71
CA GLY A 203 -1.51 -11.70 -6.50
C GLY A 203 -0.96 -12.37 -5.24
N GLN A 204 -0.38 -11.61 -4.30
CA GLN A 204 0.18 -12.13 -3.04
C GLN A 204 1.22 -13.26 -3.22
N GLY A 205 2.01 -13.19 -4.30
CA GLY A 205 3.02 -14.18 -4.66
C GLY A 205 2.57 -15.15 -5.76
N GLU A 206 1.28 -15.16 -6.12
CA GLU A 206 0.78 -16.00 -7.21
C GLU A 206 1.17 -15.44 -8.58
N ILE A 207 1.69 -16.31 -9.45
CA ILE A 207 2.08 -15.94 -10.82
C ILE A 207 0.90 -16.16 -11.76
N GLY A 208 -0.03 -15.21 -11.70
CA GLY A 208 -1.24 -15.19 -12.54
C GLY A 208 -0.97 -14.96 -14.03
N PRO A 209 -2.02 -15.02 -14.87
CA PRO A 209 -1.89 -14.90 -16.32
C PRO A 209 -1.29 -13.56 -16.78
N ASP A 210 -1.59 -12.47 -16.08
CA ASP A 210 -1.06 -11.14 -16.42
C ASP A 210 0.42 -11.01 -16.10
N ALA A 211 0.88 -11.58 -14.97
CA ALA A 211 2.30 -11.67 -14.65
C ALA A 211 3.05 -12.47 -15.72
N ARG A 212 2.53 -13.63 -16.10
CA ARG A 212 3.14 -14.49 -17.14
C ARG A 212 3.25 -13.78 -18.48
N LYS A 213 2.20 -13.07 -18.89
CA LYS A 213 2.22 -12.25 -20.12
C LYS A 213 3.29 -11.17 -20.04
N ALA A 214 3.37 -10.44 -18.94
CA ALA A 214 4.38 -9.38 -18.76
C ALA A 214 5.82 -9.93 -18.80
N PHE A 215 6.08 -11.05 -18.11
CA PHE A 215 7.39 -11.71 -18.17
C PHE A 215 7.71 -12.27 -19.55
N ALA A 216 6.73 -12.83 -20.27
CA ALA A 216 6.91 -13.28 -21.64
C ALA A 216 7.25 -12.10 -22.57
N GLU A 217 6.59 -10.95 -22.41
CA GLU A 217 6.95 -9.74 -23.14
C GLU A 217 8.37 -9.28 -22.79
N ALA A 218 8.78 -9.35 -21.52
CA ALA A 218 10.16 -9.04 -21.11
C ALA A 218 11.18 -9.94 -21.83
N LEU A 219 10.96 -11.25 -21.88
CA LEU A 219 11.85 -12.20 -22.56
C LEU A 219 11.91 -12.03 -24.07
N LYS A 220 10.83 -11.56 -24.71
CA LYS A 220 10.87 -11.20 -26.13
C LYS A 220 11.83 -10.04 -26.41
N ARG A 221 12.04 -9.12 -25.47
CA ARG A 221 12.98 -7.99 -25.61
C ARG A 221 14.38 -8.37 -25.15
N ASP A 222 14.48 -9.06 -24.01
CA ASP A 222 15.72 -9.52 -23.43
C ASP A 222 15.58 -10.98 -22.98
N PRO A 223 16.02 -11.94 -23.81
CA PRO A 223 16.00 -13.36 -23.48
C PRO A 223 16.83 -13.72 -22.24
N ARG A 224 17.76 -12.86 -21.81
CA ARG A 224 18.60 -13.08 -20.62
C ARG A 224 18.06 -12.41 -19.36
N ASN A 225 16.87 -11.79 -19.41
CA ASN A 225 16.28 -11.12 -18.27
C ASN A 225 16.10 -12.09 -17.08
N THR A 226 16.89 -11.91 -16.04
CA THR A 226 16.96 -12.81 -14.87
C THR A 226 15.62 -12.94 -14.17
N SER A 227 14.92 -11.81 -13.94
CA SER A 227 13.64 -11.81 -13.21
C SER A 227 12.56 -12.56 -13.97
N ALA A 228 12.42 -12.31 -15.27
CA ALA A 228 11.42 -12.98 -16.08
C ALA A 228 11.67 -14.49 -16.20
N ARG A 229 12.94 -14.92 -16.37
CA ARG A 229 13.31 -16.35 -16.35
C ARG A 229 13.03 -17.01 -15.01
N TYR A 230 13.35 -16.31 -13.91
CA TYR A 230 13.11 -16.81 -12.55
C TYR A 230 11.62 -17.06 -12.31
N HIS A 231 10.79 -16.03 -12.54
CA HIS A 231 9.36 -16.10 -12.26
C HIS A 231 8.63 -17.07 -13.19
N LEU A 232 8.97 -17.14 -14.49
CA LEU A 232 8.35 -18.12 -15.39
C LEU A 232 8.74 -19.56 -15.03
N GLY A 233 9.98 -19.82 -14.62
CA GLY A 233 10.38 -21.12 -14.09
C GLY A 233 9.63 -21.49 -12.81
N LEU A 234 9.46 -20.53 -11.89
CA LEU A 234 8.65 -20.71 -10.67
C LEU A 234 7.20 -21.06 -11.03
N ALA A 235 6.66 -20.38 -12.03
CA ALA A 235 5.30 -20.58 -12.49
C ALA A 235 5.10 -21.99 -13.08
N ARG A 236 6.07 -22.50 -13.85
CA ARG A 236 6.06 -23.90 -14.35
C ARG A 236 6.09 -24.93 -13.23
N ILE A 237 6.91 -24.70 -12.21
CA ILE A 237 6.99 -25.58 -11.03
C ILE A 237 5.64 -25.59 -10.30
N ALA A 238 5.02 -24.42 -10.09
CA ALA A 238 3.71 -24.30 -9.48
C ALA A 238 2.59 -24.99 -10.30
N ASP A 239 2.69 -24.98 -11.63
CA ASP A 239 1.76 -25.67 -12.54
C ASP A 239 1.98 -27.20 -12.59
N GLY A 240 2.99 -27.73 -11.89
CA GLY A 240 3.32 -29.16 -11.84
C GLY A 240 4.37 -29.62 -12.85
N ASP A 241 4.83 -28.76 -13.76
CA ASP A 241 6.00 -29.03 -14.63
C ASP A 241 7.30 -28.76 -13.87
N VAL A 242 7.50 -29.52 -12.79
CA VAL A 242 8.65 -29.40 -11.88
C VAL A 242 9.96 -29.64 -12.64
N LYS A 243 9.99 -30.64 -13.53
CA LYS A 243 11.19 -30.97 -14.32
C LYS A 243 11.57 -29.83 -15.28
N GLY A 244 10.60 -29.30 -16.02
CA GLY A 244 10.83 -28.20 -16.96
C GLY A 244 11.24 -26.91 -16.27
N GLY A 245 10.54 -26.53 -15.19
CA GLY A 245 10.90 -25.32 -14.43
C GLY A 245 12.26 -25.43 -13.72
N LEU A 246 12.62 -26.60 -13.19
CA LEU A 246 13.97 -26.84 -12.66
C LEU A 246 15.05 -26.76 -13.75
N ALA A 247 14.78 -27.24 -14.96
CA ALA A 247 15.70 -27.11 -16.08
C ALA A 247 15.94 -25.63 -16.44
N ASP A 248 14.87 -24.83 -16.50
CA ASP A 248 14.96 -23.38 -16.75
C ASP A 248 15.77 -22.67 -15.65
N TRP A 249 15.55 -23.03 -14.38
CA TRP A 249 16.29 -22.50 -13.25
C TRP A 249 17.77 -22.90 -13.27
N LYS A 250 18.10 -24.15 -13.59
CA LYS A 250 19.50 -24.58 -13.74
C LYS A 250 20.20 -23.83 -14.88
N ALA A 251 19.52 -23.64 -16.01
CA ALA A 251 20.05 -22.84 -17.12
C ALA A 251 20.26 -21.37 -16.70
N LEU A 252 19.32 -20.79 -15.95
CA LEU A 252 19.48 -19.44 -15.40
C LEU A 252 20.69 -19.35 -14.46
N LEU A 253 20.86 -20.33 -13.57
CA LEU A 253 22.00 -20.38 -12.65
C LEU A 253 23.33 -20.54 -13.39
N ALA A 254 23.37 -21.31 -14.48
CA ALA A 254 24.54 -21.44 -15.33
C ALA A 254 24.93 -20.12 -16.02
N ASP A 255 23.94 -19.29 -16.37
CA ASP A 255 24.15 -17.98 -17.01
C ASP A 255 24.59 -16.86 -16.05
N LEU A 256 24.38 -17.00 -14.75
CA LEU A 256 24.78 -15.98 -13.77
C LEU A 256 26.32 -15.89 -13.63
N PRO A 257 26.90 -14.70 -13.43
CA PRO A 257 28.33 -14.55 -13.16
C PRO A 257 28.77 -15.40 -11.94
N PRO A 258 29.93 -16.09 -11.96
CA PRO A 258 30.34 -17.00 -10.88
C PRO A 258 30.42 -16.37 -9.48
N ASP A 259 30.63 -15.06 -9.41
CA ASP A 259 30.72 -14.24 -8.19
C ASP A 259 29.38 -13.60 -7.78
N ASP A 260 28.30 -13.83 -8.54
CA ASP A 260 26.98 -13.28 -8.23
C ASP A 260 26.46 -13.86 -6.90
N PRO A 261 26.18 -13.01 -5.88
CA PRO A 261 25.75 -13.47 -4.56
C PRO A 261 24.43 -14.26 -4.60
N ARG A 262 23.61 -14.06 -5.64
CA ARG A 262 22.32 -14.75 -5.81
C ARG A 262 22.49 -16.23 -6.14
N ARG A 263 23.65 -16.66 -6.64
CA ARG A 263 23.90 -18.07 -7.02
C ARG A 263 23.67 -19.03 -5.86
N MET A 264 24.12 -18.68 -4.66
CA MET A 264 23.99 -19.52 -3.47
C MET A 264 22.51 -19.71 -3.10
N GLY A 265 21.77 -18.60 -2.94
CA GLY A 265 20.35 -18.65 -2.62
C GLY A 265 19.55 -19.41 -3.67
N PHE A 266 19.86 -19.22 -4.95
CA PHE A 266 19.19 -19.90 -6.04
C PHE A 266 19.52 -21.39 -6.12
N GLY A 267 20.78 -21.78 -5.85
CA GLY A 267 21.18 -23.18 -5.74
C GLY A 267 20.45 -23.91 -4.61
N HIS A 268 20.27 -23.26 -3.45
CA HIS A 268 19.48 -23.82 -2.35
C HIS A 268 17.99 -24.01 -2.72
N GLN A 269 17.39 -23.05 -3.42
CA GLN A 269 16.00 -23.17 -3.89
C GLN A 269 15.83 -24.33 -4.87
N ILE A 270 16.76 -24.49 -5.82
CA ILE A 270 16.77 -25.63 -6.76
C ILE A 270 16.84 -26.96 -6.00
N ALA A 271 17.77 -27.10 -5.06
CA ALA A 271 17.93 -28.32 -4.27
C ALA A 271 16.68 -28.64 -3.42
N GLN A 272 16.02 -27.62 -2.88
CA GLN A 272 14.79 -27.78 -2.11
C GLN A 272 13.64 -28.33 -2.98
N VAL A 273 13.45 -27.77 -4.18
CA VAL A 273 12.41 -28.22 -5.11
C VAL A 273 12.72 -29.63 -5.64
N GLU A 274 13.99 -29.95 -5.87
CA GLU A 274 14.42 -31.31 -6.23
C GLU A 274 14.09 -32.34 -5.14
N ALA A 275 14.43 -32.03 -3.89
CA ALA A 275 14.13 -32.90 -2.76
C ALA A 275 12.63 -33.13 -2.58
N GLN A 276 11.82 -32.07 -2.68
CA GLN A 276 10.35 -32.17 -2.61
C GLN A 276 9.76 -32.97 -3.79
N GLY A 277 10.36 -32.85 -4.98
CA GLY A 277 9.96 -33.58 -6.18
C GLY A 277 10.49 -35.01 -6.27
N GLY A 278 11.26 -35.50 -5.28
CA GLY A 278 11.90 -36.83 -5.33
C GLY A 278 12.94 -36.98 -6.44
N LEU A 279 13.53 -35.87 -6.89
CA LEU A 279 14.54 -35.84 -7.95
C LEU A 279 15.95 -35.93 -7.34
N PRO A 280 16.92 -36.53 -8.04
CA PRO A 280 18.29 -36.57 -7.55
C PRO A 280 18.83 -35.14 -7.38
N PRO A 281 19.52 -34.83 -6.28
CA PRO A 281 20.06 -33.51 -6.05
C PRO A 281 21.05 -33.19 -7.17
N SER A 282 20.85 -32.05 -7.84
CA SER A 282 21.85 -31.52 -8.74
C SER A 282 23.08 -31.22 -7.90
N ALA A 283 24.28 -31.61 -8.35
CA ALA A 283 25.51 -31.07 -7.82
C ALA A 283 25.39 -29.55 -7.92
N ALA A 284 25.17 -28.88 -6.79
CA ALA A 284 24.98 -27.46 -6.77
C ALA A 284 26.19 -26.85 -7.49
N PRO A 285 26.02 -25.85 -8.37
CA PRO A 285 27.16 -25.10 -8.87
C PRO A 285 27.58 -24.12 -7.76
N THR A 286 27.78 -24.64 -6.55
CA THR A 286 28.77 -24.14 -5.60
C THR A 286 30.09 -24.35 -6.32
N GLY A 287 30.84 -23.28 -6.59
CA GLY A 287 32.17 -23.38 -7.20
C GLY A 287 33.22 -24.08 -6.32
N ARG A 288 32.85 -25.14 -5.59
CA ARG A 288 33.69 -26.07 -4.84
C ARG A 288 33.09 -27.49 -4.88
N PRO A 289 33.92 -28.55 -4.93
CA PRO A 289 33.46 -29.93 -5.03
C PRO A 289 32.54 -30.36 -3.87
N ALA A 290 31.62 -31.25 -4.20
CA ALA A 290 30.60 -31.82 -3.34
C ALA A 290 31.15 -32.83 -2.33
N GLU A 291 31.99 -32.39 -1.39
CA GLU A 291 32.53 -33.26 -0.32
C GLU A 291 32.09 -32.85 1.10
N SER A 292 31.03 -32.07 1.26
CA SER A 292 30.58 -31.67 2.61
C SER A 292 29.07 -31.55 2.74
N ALA A 293 28.32 -32.48 2.16
CA ALA A 293 26.87 -32.60 2.37
C ALA A 293 26.53 -33.66 3.43
N GLN A 294 27.30 -33.71 4.53
CA GLN A 294 26.94 -34.47 5.73
C GLN A 294 27.20 -33.62 6.97
N GLY A 295 26.12 -33.08 7.55
CA GLY A 295 26.01 -32.75 8.97
C GLY A 295 27.03 -31.79 9.58
N GLY A 296 27.48 -30.75 8.87
CA GLY A 296 28.30 -29.69 9.48
C GLY A 296 27.40 -28.70 10.23
N ASP A 297 27.68 -28.48 11.51
CA ASP A 297 27.02 -27.45 12.32
C ASP A 297 27.04 -26.10 11.58
N VAL A 298 26.01 -25.27 11.74
CA VAL A 298 25.98 -23.89 11.19
C VAL A 298 27.26 -23.12 11.56
N GLN A 299 27.85 -23.47 12.70
CA GLN A 299 29.13 -22.99 13.18
C GLN A 299 30.31 -23.31 12.23
N ASP A 300 30.41 -24.54 11.71
CA ASP A 300 31.47 -24.96 10.78
C ASP A 300 31.37 -24.24 9.44
N MET A 301 30.14 -23.99 9.00
CA MET A 301 29.87 -23.21 7.80
C MET A 301 30.33 -21.74 7.95
N ILE A 302 30.01 -21.12 9.09
CA ILE A 302 30.44 -19.74 9.41
C ILE A 302 31.97 -19.69 9.51
N GLN A 303 32.60 -20.66 10.17
CA GLN A 303 34.07 -20.76 10.24
C GLN A 303 34.70 -20.85 8.84
N GLY A 304 34.12 -21.67 7.95
CA GLY A 304 34.58 -21.79 6.55
C GLY A 304 34.46 -20.48 5.75
N MET A 305 33.38 -19.72 5.95
CA MET A 305 33.21 -18.41 5.32
C MET A 305 34.24 -17.38 5.82
N VAL A 306 34.50 -17.36 7.13
CA VAL A 306 35.50 -16.45 7.74
C VAL A 306 36.92 -16.82 7.31
N ALA A 307 37.24 -18.11 7.22
CA ALA A 307 38.52 -18.57 6.68
C ALA A 307 38.73 -18.15 5.22
N GLY A 308 37.67 -18.22 4.39
CA GLY A 308 37.71 -17.74 3.01
C GLY A 308 37.94 -16.22 2.90
N LEU A 309 37.33 -15.43 3.79
CA LEU A 309 37.58 -13.99 3.88
C LEU A 309 39.02 -13.69 4.32
N ALA A 310 39.54 -14.42 5.31
CA ALA A 310 40.93 -14.27 5.78
C ALA A 310 41.93 -14.53 4.65
N ALA A 311 41.79 -15.65 3.93
CA ALA A 311 42.67 -16.00 2.82
C ALA A 311 42.62 -14.96 1.68
N ARG A 312 41.44 -14.39 1.40
CA ARG A 312 41.29 -13.32 0.42
C ARG A 312 42.02 -12.04 0.84
N LEU A 313 41.95 -11.68 2.12
CA LEU A 313 42.62 -10.49 2.65
C LEU A 313 44.14 -10.67 2.77
N GLU A 314 44.63 -11.91 2.85
CA GLU A 314 46.05 -12.20 2.71
C GLU A 314 46.54 -12.04 1.26
N ALA A 315 45.71 -12.43 0.27
CA ALA A 315 46.03 -12.26 -1.15
C ALA A 315 45.87 -10.80 -1.63
N ASN A 316 44.87 -10.08 -1.12
CA ASN A 316 44.60 -8.67 -1.43
C ASN A 316 44.39 -7.87 -0.13
N PRO A 317 45.47 -7.32 0.47
CA PRO A 317 45.41 -6.69 1.78
C PRO A 317 44.80 -5.29 1.81
N ASP A 318 44.46 -4.72 0.65
CA ASP A 318 44.04 -3.32 0.48
C ASP A 318 42.51 -3.14 0.52
N ASP A 319 41.87 -3.80 1.48
CA ASP A 319 40.43 -3.73 1.73
C ASP A 319 40.14 -3.39 3.21
N PRO A 320 40.04 -2.09 3.57
CA PRO A 320 39.83 -1.67 4.95
C PRO A 320 38.49 -2.18 5.52
N ASP A 321 37.44 -2.25 4.71
CA ASP A 321 36.14 -2.79 5.12
C ASP A 321 36.18 -4.30 5.34
N GLY A 322 36.95 -5.01 4.52
CA GLY A 322 37.22 -6.43 4.67
C GLY A 322 37.92 -6.75 5.99
N TRP A 323 38.95 -6.00 6.37
CA TRP A 323 39.63 -6.16 7.66
C TRP A 323 38.71 -5.90 8.86
N ILE A 324 37.84 -4.88 8.78
CA ILE A 324 36.83 -4.59 9.83
C ILE A 324 35.85 -5.76 9.96
N LYS A 325 35.35 -6.31 8.85
CA LYS A 325 34.45 -7.47 8.84
C LYS A 325 35.13 -8.71 9.42
N LEU A 326 36.41 -8.95 9.08
CA LEU A 326 37.18 -10.09 9.58
C LEU A 326 37.37 -10.03 11.11
N VAL A 327 37.78 -8.88 11.63
CA VAL A 327 37.95 -8.69 13.09
C VAL A 327 36.62 -8.87 13.83
N ARG A 328 35.52 -8.33 13.30
CA ARG A 328 34.18 -8.51 13.88
C ARG A 328 33.76 -9.98 13.87
N ALA A 329 34.00 -10.69 12.78
CA ALA A 329 33.63 -12.08 12.65
C ALA A 329 34.36 -12.98 13.67
N TYR A 330 35.68 -12.78 13.87
CA TYR A 330 36.41 -13.49 14.92
C TYR A 330 35.95 -13.12 16.33
N SER A 331 35.58 -11.86 16.57
CA SER A 331 35.03 -11.41 17.86
C SER A 331 33.69 -12.08 18.18
N VAL A 332 32.80 -12.23 17.19
CA VAL A 332 31.51 -12.91 17.35
C VAL A 332 31.69 -14.42 17.59
N LEU A 333 32.65 -15.04 16.88
CA LEU A 333 32.99 -16.46 17.02
C LEU A 333 33.74 -16.79 18.32
N GLY A 334 34.22 -15.79 19.07
CA GLY A 334 35.02 -15.98 20.28
C GLY A 334 36.46 -16.44 20.03
N ASP A 335 36.96 -16.33 18.80
CA ASP A 335 38.34 -16.66 18.44
C ASP A 335 39.25 -15.44 18.69
N ASP A 336 39.51 -15.16 19.97
CA ASP A 336 40.27 -13.99 20.43
C ASP A 336 41.69 -13.95 19.83
N ALA A 337 42.33 -15.12 19.67
CA ALA A 337 43.68 -15.23 19.13
C ALA A 337 43.74 -14.76 17.66
N ARG A 338 42.82 -15.24 16.81
CA ARG A 338 42.77 -14.81 15.41
C ARG A 338 42.26 -13.39 15.24
N ARG A 339 41.32 -12.96 16.10
CA ARG A 339 40.88 -11.56 16.16
C ARG A 339 42.07 -10.62 16.38
N ASP A 340 42.89 -10.88 17.40
CA ASP A 340 43.98 -10.00 17.79
C ASP A 340 45.10 -9.99 16.75
N ALA A 341 45.38 -11.15 16.13
CA ALA A 341 46.32 -11.25 15.01
C ALA A 341 45.84 -10.44 13.78
N ALA A 342 44.56 -10.56 13.42
CA ALA A 342 43.98 -9.79 12.31
C ALA A 342 43.95 -8.28 12.61
N LEU A 343 43.63 -7.91 13.85
CA LEU A 343 43.63 -6.54 14.32
C LEU A 343 45.03 -5.90 14.25
N ALA A 344 46.07 -6.60 14.71
CA ALA A 344 47.45 -6.11 14.67
C ALA A 344 47.96 -5.92 13.23
N LYS A 345 47.66 -6.87 12.33
CA LYS A 345 47.96 -6.76 10.89
C LYS A 345 47.28 -5.52 10.28
N ALA A 346 45.97 -5.36 10.52
CA ALA A 346 45.20 -4.23 10.00
C ALA A 346 45.66 -2.87 10.58
N GLN A 347 45.96 -2.79 11.87
CA GLN A 347 46.43 -1.56 12.52
C GLN A 347 47.78 -1.08 11.97
N THR A 348 48.68 -2.02 11.67
CA THR A 348 49.99 -1.72 11.09
C THR A 348 49.84 -1.21 9.66
N ARG A 349 48.92 -1.78 8.87
CA ARG A 349 48.62 -1.39 7.49
C ARG A 349 47.96 0.00 7.42
N TYR A 350 46.97 0.26 8.27
CA TYR A 350 46.11 1.45 8.23
C TYR A 350 46.49 2.50 9.28
N LYS A 351 47.76 2.55 9.70
CA LYS A 351 48.27 3.46 10.74
C LYS A 351 47.94 4.94 10.49
N ASP A 352 47.86 5.34 9.23
CA ASP A 352 47.60 6.74 8.82
C ASP A 352 46.09 7.03 8.58
N GLN A 353 45.21 6.06 8.85
CA GLN A 353 43.76 6.17 8.66
C GLN A 353 42.99 6.12 9.99
N PRO A 354 42.83 7.23 10.72
CA PRO A 354 42.27 7.25 12.07
C PRO A 354 40.83 6.73 12.13
N LYS A 355 40.03 6.92 11.07
CA LYS A 355 38.66 6.40 10.96
C LYS A 355 38.63 4.86 10.90
N VAL A 356 39.53 4.25 10.13
CA VAL A 356 39.63 2.78 10.00
C VAL A 356 40.13 2.18 11.31
N LEU A 357 41.12 2.80 11.96
CA LEU A 357 41.61 2.36 13.28
C LEU A 357 40.53 2.40 14.36
N ALA A 358 39.65 3.39 14.34
CA ALA A 358 38.50 3.46 15.26
C ALA A 358 37.49 2.34 14.98
N ALA A 359 37.15 2.09 13.71
CA ALA A 359 36.24 1.03 13.32
C ALA A 359 36.78 -0.38 13.63
N LEU A 360 38.09 -0.61 13.47
CA LEU A 360 38.77 -1.85 13.84
C LEU A 360 38.72 -2.09 15.36
N ARG A 361 38.97 -1.05 16.17
CA ARG A 361 38.84 -1.13 17.63
C ARG A 361 37.40 -1.45 18.05
N GLN A 362 36.42 -0.83 17.42
CA GLN A 362 35.00 -1.10 17.69
C GLN A 362 34.62 -2.52 17.28
N ALA A 363 35.10 -3.00 16.13
CA ALA A 363 34.87 -4.38 15.67
C ALA A 363 35.43 -5.42 16.65
N ALA A 364 36.59 -5.17 17.25
CA ALA A 364 37.21 -6.06 18.23
C ALA A 364 36.47 -6.13 19.58
N GLN A 365 35.63 -5.14 19.88
CA GLN A 365 34.81 -5.10 21.10
C GLN A 365 33.42 -5.72 20.91
N THR A 366 33.16 -6.36 19.77
CA THR A 366 31.85 -6.97 19.50
C THR A 366 31.66 -8.17 20.43
N PRO A 367 30.58 -8.23 21.23
CA PRO A 367 30.37 -9.32 22.17
C PRO A 367 30.25 -10.67 21.43
N SER A 368 30.90 -11.70 21.96
CA SER A 368 30.83 -13.05 21.40
C SER A 368 29.42 -13.63 21.59
N GLN A 369 28.93 -14.36 20.58
CA GLN A 369 27.73 -15.17 20.73
C GLN A 369 28.09 -16.43 21.54
N LYS A 370 28.14 -16.30 22.87
CA LYS A 370 28.07 -17.49 23.72
C LYS A 370 26.68 -18.09 23.54
N THR A 371 26.59 -19.23 22.87
CA THR A 371 25.41 -20.10 22.86
C THR A 371 24.97 -20.30 24.31
N GLN A 372 23.81 -19.75 24.66
CA GLN A 372 23.11 -20.15 25.88
C GLN A 372 22.83 -21.66 25.76
N PRO A 373 23.05 -22.44 26.84
CA PRO A 373 22.91 -23.89 26.81
C PRO A 373 21.48 -24.34 26.48
#